data_AF-A0A7Z9D6K9-F1
#
_entry.id   AF-A0A7Z9D6K9-F1
#
_cell.length_a   1.000
_cell.length_b   1.000
_cell.length_c   1.000
_cell.angle_alpha   90.00
_cell.angle_beta   90.00
_cell.angle_gamma   90.00
#
_symmetry.space_group_name_H-M   'P 1'
#
loop_
_entity.id
_entity.type
_entity.pdbx_description
1 polymer ?
#
loop_
_entity_poly.entity_id
_entity_poly.type
_entity_poly.pdbx_seq_one_letter_code
_entity_poly.pdbx_strand_id
1 'polypeptide(L)'
;MSDKNNIKYYEKIIMFEDEIYDSDALDNYDAFILKCIKFAEKNIIPLSQYRKELEDIIKQCTDFLEGRIGKSELEKYYIQLGRKIRLSGSLDKKEKEIHIFMSIFLDSNFLQNTAPEEQQDSDICYLLCNLYRIKNDLELCNKFYNFICK
;
A
#
# COMPACT_ATOMS: atom_id res chain seq x y z
N MET A 1 16.15 13.15 15.98
CA MET A 1 15.21 12.17 16.59
C MET A 1 16.04 10.96 16.97
N SER A 2 16.04 10.55 18.24
CA SER A 2 16.98 9.57 18.77
C SER A 2 16.56 8.12 18.46
N ASP A 3 17.55 7.26 18.23
CA ASP A 3 17.41 5.87 17.80
C ASP A 3 16.50 5.00 18.67
N LYS A 4 16.24 5.41 19.93
CA LYS A 4 15.29 4.72 20.84
C LYS A 4 13.83 4.81 20.41
N ASN A 5 13.42 5.88 19.72
CA ASN A 5 12.07 5.97 19.16
C ASN A 5 11.95 5.11 17.89
N ASN A 6 13.06 4.86 17.20
CA ASN A 6 13.06 4.06 15.98
C ASN A 6 12.85 2.56 16.26
N ILE A 7 13.46 2.02 17.32
CA ILE A 7 13.33 0.60 17.68
C ILE A 7 11.87 0.23 18.00
N LYS A 8 11.13 1.11 18.69
CA LYS A 8 9.76 0.82 19.14
C LYS A 8 8.71 0.76 18.04
N TYR A 9 8.90 1.44 16.91
CA TYR A 9 7.91 1.39 15.84
C TYR A 9 8.08 0.13 14.98
N TYR A 10 9.32 -0.32 14.74
CA TYR A 10 9.56 -1.55 13.99
C TYR A 10 9.00 -2.77 14.72
N GLU A 11 9.21 -2.87 16.03
CA GLU A 11 8.58 -3.91 16.86
C GLU A 11 7.05 -3.92 16.73
N LYS A 12 6.44 -2.73 16.63
CA LYS A 12 4.99 -2.61 16.44
C LYS A 12 4.52 -2.94 15.03
N ILE A 13 5.30 -2.62 14.01
CA ILE A 13 5.01 -3.02 12.62
C ILE A 13 5.06 -4.54 12.50
N ILE A 14 6.12 -5.18 13.03
CA ILE A 14 6.27 -6.65 13.04
C ILE A 14 5.08 -7.28 13.79
N MET A 15 4.72 -6.75 14.96
CA MET A 15 3.55 -7.24 15.70
C MET A 15 2.25 -7.14 14.88
N PHE A 16 2.01 -6.05 14.14
CA PHE A 16 0.83 -5.96 13.29
C PHE A 16 0.89 -6.93 12.10
N GLU A 17 2.07 -7.11 11.52
CA GLU A 17 2.29 -8.07 10.44
C GLU A 17 1.97 -9.50 10.91
N ASP A 18 2.59 -9.93 12.01
CA ASP A 18 2.37 -11.25 12.60
C ASP A 18 0.89 -11.47 12.91
N GLU A 19 0.22 -10.50 13.55
CA GLU A 19 -1.21 -10.61 13.88
C GLU A 19 -2.12 -10.64 12.64
N ILE A 20 -1.75 -9.99 11.53
CA ILE A 20 -2.49 -10.10 10.26
C ILE A 20 -2.32 -11.50 9.67
N TYR A 21 -1.09 -12.03 9.66
CA TYR A 21 -0.80 -13.37 9.15
C TYR A 21 -1.43 -14.49 9.98
N ASP A 22 -1.53 -14.31 11.31
CA ASP A 22 -2.17 -15.25 12.23
C ASP A 22 -3.71 -15.15 12.23
N SER A 23 -4.27 -14.16 11.53
CA SER A 23 -5.72 -13.96 11.40
C SER A 23 -6.30 -14.66 10.17
N ASP A 24 -7.63 -14.69 10.06
CA ASP A 24 -8.37 -15.16 8.88
C ASP A 24 -8.41 -14.12 7.75
N ALA A 25 -7.78 -12.95 7.92
CA ALA A 25 -7.89 -11.85 6.97
C ALA A 25 -7.34 -12.20 5.58
N LEU A 26 -6.36 -13.10 5.49
CA LEU A 26 -5.72 -13.51 4.24
C LEU A 26 -6.31 -14.78 3.63
N ASP A 27 -7.21 -15.49 4.33
CA ASP A 27 -7.84 -16.73 3.84
C ASP A 27 -8.63 -16.50 2.55
N ASN A 28 -9.24 -15.32 2.42
CA ASN A 28 -9.85 -14.85 1.19
C ASN A 28 -9.10 -13.60 0.69
N TYR A 29 -8.09 -13.86 -0.14
CA TYR A 29 -7.21 -12.82 -0.64
C TYR A 29 -7.94 -11.75 -1.47
N ASP A 30 -8.95 -12.13 -2.27
CA ASP A 30 -9.76 -11.16 -3.03
C ASP A 30 -10.49 -10.20 -2.07
N ALA A 31 -11.06 -10.73 -0.98
CA ALA A 31 -11.69 -9.92 0.05
C ALA A 31 -10.68 -9.01 0.77
N PHE A 32 -9.47 -9.49 1.02
CA PHE A 32 -8.37 -8.70 1.56
C PHE A 32 -8.01 -7.52 0.64
N ILE A 33 -7.81 -7.76 -0.65
CA ILE A 33 -7.52 -6.70 -1.64
C ILE A 33 -8.63 -5.65 -1.66
N LEU A 34 -9.90 -6.06 -1.64
CA LEU A 34 -11.03 -5.13 -1.56
C LEU A 34 -11.03 -4.32 -0.27
N LYS A 35 -10.64 -4.90 0.87
CA LYS A 35 -10.47 -4.14 2.12
C LYS A 35 -9.31 -3.14 2.00
N CYS A 36 -8.19 -3.50 1.39
CA CYS A 36 -7.07 -2.59 1.13
C CYS A 36 -7.46 -1.40 0.25
N ILE A 37 -8.21 -1.64 -0.82
CA ILE A 37 -8.75 -0.58 -1.70
C ILE A 37 -9.65 0.38 -0.90
N LYS A 38 -10.65 -0.16 -0.18
CA LYS A 38 -11.55 0.65 0.66
C LYS A 38 -10.80 1.44 1.74
N PHE A 39 -9.75 0.86 2.30
CA PHE A 39 -8.91 1.54 3.27
C PHE A 39 -8.21 2.75 2.63
N ALA A 40 -7.64 2.57 1.43
CA ALA A 40 -6.96 3.64 0.69
C ALA A 40 -7.92 4.77 0.35
N GLU A 41 -9.10 4.46 -0.19
CA GLU A 41 -10.14 5.43 -0.52
C GLU A 41 -10.57 6.26 0.70
N LYS A 42 -10.74 5.61 1.85
CA LYS A 42 -11.25 6.26 3.06
C LYS A 42 -10.18 7.03 3.84
N ASN A 43 -8.93 6.54 3.86
CA ASN A 43 -7.90 7.02 4.78
C ASN A 43 -6.67 7.63 4.12
N ILE A 44 -6.38 7.27 2.86
CA ILE A 44 -5.15 7.68 2.18
C ILE A 44 -5.43 8.75 1.13
N ILE A 45 -6.34 8.49 0.18
CA ILE A 45 -6.72 9.46 -0.86
C ILE A 45 -7.08 10.84 -0.28
N PRO A 46 -7.86 10.95 0.82
CA PRO A 46 -8.22 12.25 1.39
C PRO A 46 -7.02 13.07 1.90
N LEU A 47 -5.87 12.43 2.16
CA LEU A 47 -4.66 13.09 2.65
C LEU A 47 -3.84 13.75 1.54
N SER A 48 -4.13 13.45 0.28
CA SER A 48 -3.38 13.92 -0.89
C SER A 48 -4.05 15.12 -1.56
N GLN A 49 -3.23 15.98 -2.17
CA GLN A 49 -3.69 17.01 -3.11
C GLN A 49 -3.94 16.46 -4.53
N TYR A 50 -3.47 15.25 -4.86
CA TYR A 50 -3.59 14.59 -6.15
C TYR A 50 -4.75 13.59 -6.20
N ARG A 51 -5.85 13.87 -5.49
CA ARG A 51 -6.97 12.92 -5.26
C ARG A 51 -7.43 12.19 -6.52
N LYS A 52 -7.69 12.95 -7.59
CA LYS A 52 -8.18 12.39 -8.87
C LYS A 52 -7.21 11.38 -9.47
N GLU A 53 -5.90 11.64 -9.39
CA GLU A 53 -4.89 10.69 -9.87
C GLU A 53 -4.88 9.41 -9.03
N LEU A 54 -5.04 9.53 -7.71
CA LEU A 54 -5.10 8.37 -6.83
C LEU A 54 -6.39 7.55 -7.02
N GLU A 55 -7.51 8.23 -7.29
CA GLU A 55 -8.77 7.59 -7.69
C GLU A 55 -8.62 6.86 -9.04
N ASP A 56 -7.90 7.44 -10.00
CA ASP A 56 -7.58 6.78 -11.27
C ASP A 56 -6.71 5.53 -11.06
N ILE A 57 -5.78 5.53 -10.09
CA ILE A 57 -5.01 4.32 -9.70
C ILE A 57 -5.93 3.23 -9.16
N ILE A 58 -6.87 3.57 -8.26
CA ILE A 58 -7.85 2.60 -7.76
C ILE A 58 -8.74 2.06 -8.88
N LYS A 59 -9.11 2.90 -9.84
CA LYS A 59 -9.86 2.47 -11.02
C LYS A 59 -9.05 1.48 -11.85
N GLN A 60 -7.76 1.74 -12.10
CA GLN A 60 -6.87 0.83 -12.84
C GLN A 60 -6.72 -0.51 -12.14
N CYS A 61 -6.56 -0.50 -10.82
CA CYS A 61 -6.56 -1.70 -9.98
C CYS A 61 -7.85 -2.50 -10.14
N THR A 62 -9.01 -1.84 -10.01
CA THR A 62 -10.33 -2.49 -10.14
C THR A 62 -10.55 -3.03 -11.55
N ASP A 63 -10.19 -2.27 -12.59
CA ASP A 63 -10.29 -2.71 -13.98
C ASP A 63 -9.41 -3.96 -14.24
N PHE A 64 -8.26 -4.09 -13.56
CA PHE A 64 -7.44 -5.30 -13.64
C PHE A 64 -8.07 -6.48 -12.91
N LEU A 65 -8.56 -6.28 -11.68
CA LEU A 65 -9.24 -7.32 -10.89
C LEU A 65 -10.49 -7.85 -11.61
N GLU A 66 -11.19 -7.00 -12.37
CA GLU A 66 -12.35 -7.36 -13.18
C GLU A 66 -11.98 -7.88 -14.59
N GLY A 67 -10.69 -8.01 -14.91
CA GLY A 67 -10.22 -8.52 -16.19
C GLY A 67 -10.43 -7.60 -17.41
N ARG A 68 -10.73 -6.31 -17.18
CA ARG A 68 -10.91 -5.30 -18.24
C ARG A 68 -9.58 -4.82 -18.81
N ILE A 69 -8.52 -4.86 -18.01
CA ILE A 69 -7.14 -4.65 -18.46
C ILE A 69 -6.27 -5.85 -18.09
N GLY A 70 -5.24 -6.11 -18.89
CA GLY A 70 -4.26 -7.18 -18.63
C GLY A 70 -3.03 -6.70 -17.87
N LYS A 71 -2.20 -7.65 -17.41
CA LYS A 71 -0.95 -7.40 -16.66
C LYS A 71 -0.02 -6.38 -17.34
N SER A 72 0.16 -6.48 -18.66
CA SER A 72 1.02 -5.55 -19.41
C SER A 72 0.52 -4.10 -19.37
N GLU A 73 -0.79 -3.88 -19.33
CA GLU A 73 -1.34 -2.52 -19.24
C GLU A 73 -1.20 -1.98 -17.81
N LEU A 74 -1.47 -2.81 -16.79
CA LEU A 74 -1.24 -2.47 -15.39
C LEU A 74 0.22 -2.07 -15.14
N GLU A 75 1.17 -2.85 -15.67
CA GLU A 75 2.61 -2.59 -15.54
C GLU A 75 3.02 -1.25 -16.16
N LYS A 76 2.39 -0.82 -17.26
CA LYS A 76 2.64 0.52 -17.83
C LYS A 76 2.25 1.61 -16.83
N TYR A 77 1.10 1.49 -16.17
CA TYR A 77 0.70 2.45 -15.13
C TYR A 77 1.67 2.44 -13.95
N TYR A 78 2.10 1.26 -13.50
CA TYR A 78 3.11 1.13 -12.44
C TYR A 78 4.43 1.84 -12.81
N ILE A 79 4.93 1.64 -14.03
CA ILE A 79 6.16 2.29 -14.52
C ILE A 79 5.98 3.81 -14.62
N GLN A 80 4.83 4.29 -15.10
CA GLN A 80 4.54 5.73 -15.20
C GLN A 80 4.53 6.39 -13.82
N LEU A 81 3.86 5.78 -12.84
CA LEU A 81 3.85 6.24 -11.46
C LEU A 81 5.26 6.24 -10.85
N GLY A 82 6.01 5.15 -11.04
CA GLY A 82 7.39 5.03 -10.56
C GLY A 82 8.32 6.10 -11.14
N ARG A 83 8.14 6.51 -12.41
CA ARG A 83 8.87 7.63 -12.99
C ARG A 83 8.53 8.94 -12.28
N LYS A 84 7.25 9.23 -12.03
CA LYS A 84 6.81 10.42 -11.30
C LYS A 84 7.45 10.48 -9.91
N ILE A 85 7.38 9.39 -9.13
CA ILE A 85 7.97 9.29 -7.79
C ILE A 85 9.48 9.60 -7.77
N ARG A 86 10.22 9.19 -8.82
CA ARG A 86 11.67 9.40 -8.93
C ARG A 86 12.06 10.80 -9.44
N LEU A 87 11.19 11.48 -10.17
CA LEU A 87 11.48 12.80 -10.73
C LEU A 87 11.46 13.88 -9.65
N SER A 88 12.65 14.46 -9.40
CA SER A 88 12.84 15.55 -8.44
C SER A 88 11.93 16.75 -8.74
N GLY A 89 11.28 17.29 -7.70
CA GLY A 89 10.42 18.48 -7.78
C GLY A 89 8.95 18.20 -8.17
N SER A 90 8.57 16.96 -8.50
CA SER A 90 7.19 16.63 -8.87
C SER A 90 6.25 16.43 -7.67
N LEU A 91 6.78 15.93 -6.55
CA LEU A 91 6.04 15.61 -5.33
C LEU A 91 6.83 16.10 -4.12
N ASP A 92 6.12 16.67 -3.14
CA ASP A 92 6.70 16.88 -1.81
C ASP A 92 6.91 15.53 -1.09
N LYS A 93 7.58 15.56 0.07
CA LYS A 93 7.89 14.34 0.82
C LYS A 93 6.64 13.52 1.15
N LYS A 94 5.56 14.15 1.62
CA LYS A 94 4.36 13.43 2.04
C LYS A 94 3.65 12.83 0.84
N GLU A 95 3.51 13.61 -0.24
CA GLU A 95 2.90 13.12 -1.47
C GLU A 95 3.69 11.97 -2.08
N LYS A 96 5.02 12.02 -2.01
CA LYS A 96 5.87 10.93 -2.46
C LYS A 96 5.57 9.63 -1.71
N GLU A 97 5.47 9.66 -0.38
CA GLU A 97 5.11 8.47 0.42
C GLU A 97 3.68 7.98 0.11
N ILE A 98 2.73 8.88 -0.14
CA ILE A 98 1.38 8.49 -0.57
C ILE A 98 1.43 7.78 -1.93
N HIS A 99 2.16 8.30 -2.91
CA HIS A 99 2.24 7.66 -4.23
C HIS A 99 2.99 6.33 -4.17
N ILE A 100 3.99 6.20 -3.30
CA ILE A 100 4.67 4.92 -3.03
C ILE A 100 3.68 3.91 -2.41
N PHE A 101 2.87 4.31 -1.44
CA PHE A 101 1.83 3.42 -0.92
C PHE A 101 0.86 3.00 -2.02
N MET A 102 0.41 3.95 -2.83
CA MET A 102 -0.58 3.69 -3.89
C MET A 102 -0.04 2.82 -5.02
N SER A 103 1.29 2.70 -5.21
CA SER A 103 1.85 1.86 -6.28
C SER A 103 1.58 0.38 -6.09
N ILE A 104 1.27 -0.07 -4.87
CA ILE A 104 0.94 -1.47 -4.60
C ILE A 104 -0.35 -1.91 -5.34
N PHE A 105 -1.28 -0.98 -5.57
CA PHE A 105 -2.50 -1.23 -6.34
C PHE A 105 -2.24 -1.35 -7.86
N LEU A 106 -1.00 -1.17 -8.28
CA LEU A 106 -0.57 -1.40 -9.66
C LEU A 106 0.45 -2.55 -9.76
N ASP A 107 0.74 -3.24 -8.65
CA ASP A 107 1.60 -4.41 -8.64
C ASP A 107 0.75 -5.68 -8.84
N SER A 108 0.89 -6.29 -10.01
CA SER A 108 0.17 -7.53 -10.32
C SER A 108 0.50 -8.68 -9.35
N ASN A 109 1.72 -8.73 -8.81
CA ASN A 109 2.13 -9.83 -7.95
C ASN A 109 1.41 -9.75 -6.61
N PHE A 110 1.32 -8.55 -6.04
CA PHE A 110 0.48 -8.29 -4.88
C PHE A 110 -0.98 -8.63 -5.21
N LEU A 111 -1.56 -8.04 -6.25
CA LEU A 111 -2.99 -8.23 -6.56
C LEU A 111 -3.40 -9.69 -6.83
N GLN A 112 -2.46 -10.56 -7.22
CA GLN A 112 -2.71 -11.96 -7.54
C GLN A 112 -2.18 -12.94 -6.48
N ASN A 113 -1.64 -12.46 -5.36
CA ASN A 113 -0.98 -13.26 -4.33
C ASN A 113 0.16 -14.14 -4.90
N THR A 114 0.96 -13.59 -5.80
CA THR A 114 2.11 -14.26 -6.43
C THR A 114 3.40 -13.53 -6.11
N ALA A 115 3.75 -13.45 -4.81
CA ALA A 115 4.94 -12.78 -4.34
C ALA A 115 6.21 -13.30 -5.09
N PRO A 116 7.10 -12.41 -5.57
CA PRO A 116 8.38 -12.80 -6.16
C PRO A 116 9.24 -13.61 -5.18
N GLU A 117 9.92 -14.64 -5.67
CA GLU A 117 10.81 -15.50 -4.85
C GLU A 117 11.95 -14.72 -4.16
N GLU A 118 12.38 -13.60 -4.75
CA GLU A 118 13.47 -12.76 -4.25
C GLU A 118 13.01 -11.69 -3.24
N GLN A 119 11.71 -11.61 -2.95
CA GLN A 119 11.16 -10.63 -2.03
C GLN A 119 11.61 -10.92 -0.59
N GLN A 120 12.30 -9.96 0.03
CA GLN A 120 12.88 -10.13 1.37
C GLN A 120 11.87 -9.87 2.49
N ASP A 121 11.07 -8.81 2.37
CA ASP A 121 10.02 -8.47 3.33
C ASP A 121 8.64 -8.75 2.72
N SER A 122 7.65 -9.10 3.54
CA SER A 122 6.31 -9.35 3.03
C SER A 122 5.62 -8.10 2.46
N ASP A 123 4.61 -8.30 1.62
CA ASP A 123 3.77 -7.20 1.12
C ASP A 123 3.06 -6.45 2.28
N ILE A 124 2.70 -7.18 3.34
CA ILE A 124 2.10 -6.60 4.55
C ILE A 124 3.10 -5.68 5.26
N CYS A 125 4.35 -6.11 5.39
CA CYS A 125 5.44 -5.28 5.93
C CYS A 125 5.62 -4.01 5.10
N TYR A 126 5.68 -4.13 3.76
CA TYR A 126 5.79 -2.96 2.88
C TYR A 126 4.60 -2.01 3.02
N LEU A 127 3.37 -2.52 3.09
CA LEU A 127 2.17 -1.72 3.36
C LEU A 127 2.29 -0.95 4.67
N LEU A 128 2.58 -1.63 5.77
CA LEU A 128 2.69 -1.02 7.11
C LEU A 128 3.82 0.01 7.17
N CYS A 129 4.99 -0.29 6.60
CA CYS A 129 6.10 0.65 6.52
C CYS A 129 5.73 1.92 5.73
N ASN A 130 5.05 1.77 4.59
CA ASN A 130 4.61 2.91 3.78
C ASN A 130 3.55 3.75 4.52
N LEU A 131 2.60 3.11 5.21
CA LEU A 131 1.62 3.80 6.05
C LEU A 131 2.27 4.60 7.18
N TYR A 132 3.27 4.02 7.85
CA TYR A 132 4.06 4.72 8.84
C TYR A 132 4.73 5.96 8.25
N ARG A 133 5.35 5.85 7.07
CA ARG A 133 6.09 6.95 6.42
C ARG A 133 5.20 8.12 6.01
N ILE A 134 3.95 7.89 5.63
CA ILE A 134 3.00 8.95 5.25
C ILE A 134 2.77 9.96 6.38
N LYS A 135 2.63 9.49 7.64
CA LYS A 135 2.41 10.34 8.82
C LYS A 135 3.62 10.49 9.73
N ASN A 136 4.63 9.65 9.53
CA ASN A 136 5.77 9.48 10.43
C ASN A 136 5.33 9.10 11.87
N ASP A 137 4.27 8.28 11.97
CA ASP A 137 3.70 7.72 13.19
C ASP A 137 2.93 6.42 12.90
N LEU A 138 2.44 5.74 13.95
CA LEU A 138 1.71 4.47 13.83
C LEU A 138 0.19 4.65 13.62
N GLU A 139 -0.34 5.87 13.45
CA GLU A 139 -1.79 6.10 13.41
C GLU A 139 -2.44 5.35 12.23
N LEU A 140 -1.85 5.44 11.05
CA LEU A 140 -2.35 4.75 9.86
C LEU A 140 -2.15 3.23 9.94
N CYS A 141 -1.04 2.77 10.52
CA CYS A 141 -0.80 1.33 10.74
C CYS A 141 -1.87 0.72 11.65
N ASN A 142 -2.15 1.37 12.79
CA ASN A 142 -3.22 0.95 13.71
C ASN A 142 -4.59 0.93 13.03
N LYS A 143 -4.90 1.96 12.23
CA LYS A 143 -6.17 2.01 11.50
C LYS A 143 -6.26 0.89 10.47
N PHE A 144 -5.18 0.62 9.73
CA PHE A 144 -5.13 -0.45 8.74
C PHE A 144 -5.35 -1.81 9.39
N TYR A 145 -4.55 -2.14 10.41
CA TYR A 145 -4.70 -3.37 11.18
C TYR A 145 -6.14 -3.60 11.66
N ASN A 146 -6.75 -2.59 12.29
CA ASN A 146 -8.14 -2.69 12.76
C ASN A 146 -9.16 -2.78 11.61
N PHE A 147 -8.86 -2.23 10.43
CA PHE A 147 -9.75 -2.28 9.27
C PHE A 147 -9.68 -3.62 8.54
N ILE A 148 -8.52 -4.28 8.58
CA ILE A 148 -8.29 -5.57 7.92
C ILE A 148 -8.78 -6.72 8.80
N CYS A 149 -8.44 -6.71 10.10
CA CYS A 149 -8.70 -7.83 11.02
C CYS A 149 -10.05 -7.77 11.75
N LYS A 150 -10.83 -6.70 11.55
CA LYS A 150 -12.20 -6.56 12.07
C LYS A 150 -13.19 -6.31 10.93
#